data_AF-A0A353ZBL1-F1
#
_entry.id   AF-A0A353ZBL1-F1
#
_cell.length_a   1.000
_cell.length_b   1.000
_cell.length_c   1.000
_cell.angle_alpha   90.00
_cell.angle_beta   90.00
_cell.angle_gamma   90.00
#
_symmetry.space_group_name_H-M   'P 1'
#
loop_
_entity.id
_entity.type
_entity.pdbx_description
1 polymer ?
#
loop_
_entity_poly.entity_id
_entity_poly.type
_entity_poly.pdbx_seq_one_letter_code
_entity_poly.pdbx_strand_id
1 'polypeptide(L)' 'VIVTEEAGGRVTDVHGQPLDFTVGRQLERNTGIVASNGLIHDRVLQAIAARLGSS' A
#
# COMPACT_ATOMS: atom_id res chain seq x y z
N VAL A 1 4.80 -7.62 5.14
CA VAL A 1 5.41 -7.22 3.85
C VAL A 1 6.22 -8.36 3.27
N ILE A 2 7.31 -8.78 3.93
CA ILE A 2 8.23 -9.85 3.48
C ILE A 2 7.50 -11.07 2.90
N VAL A 3 6.65 -11.76 3.66
CA VAL A 3 5.96 -12.99 3.17
C VAL A 3 5.16 -12.75 1.88
N THR A 4 4.50 -11.60 1.77
CA THR A 4 3.69 -11.27 0.59
C THR A 4 4.56 -10.93 -0.60
N GLU A 5 5.64 -10.18 -0.41
CA GLU A 5 6.55 -9.77 -1.48
C GLU A 5 7.41 -10.94 -1.98
N GLU A 6 7.91 -11.80 -1.09
CA GLU A 6 8.62 -13.03 -1.45
C GLU A 6 7.71 -14.00 -2.24
N ALA A 7 6.39 -13.94 -2.02
CA ALA A 7 5.41 -14.68 -2.81
C ALA A 7 5.03 -14.00 -4.15
N GLY A 8 5.73 -12.92 -4.53
CA GLY A 8 5.48 -12.16 -5.77
C GLY A 8 4.38 -11.11 -5.67
N GLY A 9 3.86 -10.83 -4.47
CA GLY A 9 2.90 -9.77 -4.22
C GLY A 9 3.55 -8.38 -4.10
N ARG A 10 2.71 -7.36 -3.87
CA ARG A 10 3.15 -5.97 -3.62
C ARG A 10 2.39 -5.38 -2.46
N VAL A 11 3.11 -4.68 -1.57
CA VAL A 11 2.55 -3.98 -0.41
C VAL A 11 2.98 -2.52 -0.40
N THR A 12 2.03 -1.60 -0.25
CA THR A 12 2.26 -0.15 -0.12
C THR A 12 1.25 0.46 0.85
N ASP A 13 1.33 1.77 1.06
CA ASP A 13 0.21 2.54 1.59
C ASP A 13 -0.85 2.85 0.51
N VAL A 14 -1.90 3.59 0.87
CA VAL A 14 -3.00 3.93 -0.06
C VAL A 14 -2.58 4.89 -1.18
N HIS A 15 -1.41 5.52 -1.06
CA HIS A 15 -0.83 6.42 -2.05
C HIS A 15 0.19 5.71 -2.95
N GLY A 16 0.37 4.40 -2.77
CA GLY A 16 1.34 3.60 -3.52
C GLY A 16 2.78 3.74 -3.03
N GLN A 17 3.02 4.39 -1.87
CA GLN A 17 4.35 4.52 -1.28
C GLN A 17 4.75 3.24 -0.55
N PRO A 18 6.03 2.82 -0.62
CA PRO A 18 6.53 1.75 0.22
C PRO A 18 6.29 2.04 1.72
N LEU A 19 6.10 0.98 2.51
CA LEU A 19 5.96 1.14 3.96
C LEU A 19 7.32 1.49 4.59
N ASP A 20 7.36 2.60 5.34
CA ASP A 20 8.54 3.07 6.07
C ASP A 20 8.53 2.50 7.50
N PHE A 21 9.26 1.42 7.70
CA PHE A 21 9.44 0.78 9.01
C PHE A 21 10.53 1.45 9.88
N THR A 22 11.15 2.54 9.42
CA THR A 22 12.26 3.18 10.14
C THR A 22 11.80 4.17 11.23
N VAL A 23 10.50 4.51 11.26
CA VAL A 23 9.94 5.53 12.15
C VAL A 23 9.40 4.99 13.47
N GLY A 24 9.84 3.80 13.90
CA GLY A 24 9.50 3.21 15.18
C GLY A 24 8.40 2.15 15.09
N ARG A 25 7.54 2.07 16.11
CA ARG A 25 6.54 0.99 16.24
C ARG A 25 5.29 1.19 15.37
N GLN A 26 5.03 2.41 14.94
CA GLN A 26 3.89 2.77 14.11
C GLN A 26 4.39 3.20 12.73
N LEU A 27 3.57 3.01 11.71
CA LEU A 27 3.85 3.47 10.35
C LEU A 27 3.42 4.92 10.18
N GLU A 28 3.98 5.82 11.00
CA GLU A 28 3.53 7.23 11.07
C GLU A 28 3.68 7.99 9.75
N ARG A 29 4.52 7.49 8.83
CA ARG A 29 4.75 8.06 7.49
C ARG A 29 3.91 7.42 6.37
N ASN A 30 3.05 6.47 6.70
CA ASN A 30 2.17 5.82 5.72
C ASN A 30 0.72 5.94 6.16
N THR A 31 -0.18 6.14 5.19
CA THR A 31 -1.62 6.18 5.46
C THR A 31 -2.26 4.91 4.93
N GLY A 32 -2.81 4.09 5.82
CA GLY A 32 -3.40 2.80 5.46
C GLY A 32 -2.41 1.81 4.85
N ILE A 33 -2.90 0.64 4.44
CA ILE A 33 -2.09 -0.43 3.85
C ILE A 33 -2.87 -1.08 2.71
N VAL A 34 -2.19 -1.30 1.58
CA VAL A 34 -2.68 -2.06 0.43
C VAL A 34 -1.74 -3.23 0.19
N ALA A 35 -2.26 -4.45 0.25
CA ALA A 35 -1.54 -5.67 -0.10
C ALA A 35 -2.28 -6.39 -1.23
N SER A 36 -1.54 -6.86 -2.24
CA SER A 36 -2.13 -7.53 -3.42
C SER A 36 -1.16 -8.58 -3.99
N ASN A 37 -1.62 -9.33 -4.98
CA ASN A 37 -0.78 -10.23 -5.79
C ASN A 37 0.17 -9.51 -6.77
N GLY A 38 0.36 -8.20 -6.64
CA GLY A 38 1.18 -7.38 -7.52
C GLY A 38 0.46 -6.97 -8.81
N LEU A 39 -0.16 -7.93 -9.52
CA LEU A 39 -0.76 -7.75 -10.84
C LEU A 39 -1.89 -6.72 -10.91
N ILE A 40 -2.66 -6.59 -9.82
CA ILE A 40 -3.80 -5.66 -9.75
C ILE A 40 -3.54 -4.45 -8.87
N HIS A 41 -2.33 -4.30 -8.34
CA HIS A 41 -2.04 -3.33 -7.27
C HIS A 41 -2.41 -1.90 -7.69
N ASP A 42 -2.01 -1.47 -8.90
CA ASP A 42 -2.29 -0.11 -9.38
C ASP A 42 -3.78 0.12 -9.65
N ARG A 43 -4.52 -0.91 -10.08
CA ARG A 43 -5.98 -0.82 -10.23
C ARG A 43 -6.67 -0.63 -8.88
N VAL A 44 -6.16 -1.29 -7.83
CA VAL A 44 -6.66 -1.11 -6.47
C VAL A 44 -6.37 0.32 -5.99
N LEU A 45 -5.16 0.83 -6.19
CA LEU A 45 -4.80 2.21 -5.84
C LEU A 45 -5.69 3.23 -6.56
N GLN A 46 -5.96 3.05 -7.86
CA GLN A 46 -6.87 3.91 -8.62
C GLN A 46 -8.30 3.91 -8.05
N ALA A 47 -8.82 2.73 -7.69
CA ALA A 47 -10.15 2.63 -7.09
C ALA A 47 -10.22 3.33 -5.73
N ILE A 48 -9.15 3.27 -4.93
CA ILE A 48 -9.04 3.99 -3.65
C ILE A 48 -8.96 5.51 -3.90
N ALA A 49 -8.10 5.96 -4.81
CA ALA A 49 -7.93 7.37 -5.15
C ALA A 49 -9.24 8.02 -5.62
N ALA A 50 -10.03 7.31 -6.43
CA ALA A 50 -11.34 7.78 -6.89
C ALA A 50 -12.33 8.04 -5.74
N ARG A 51 -12.25 7.23 -4.66
CA ARG A 51 -13.07 7.40 -3.45
C ARG A 51 -12.56 8.52 -2.54
N LEU A 52 -11.24 8.75 -2.48
CA LEU A 52 -10.63 9.79 -1.65
C LEU A 52 -10.70 11.20 -2.27
N GLY A 53 -10.72 11.32 -3.60
CA GLY A 53 -10.86 12.59 -4.32
C GLY A 53 -12.30 13.10 -4.50
N SER A 54 -13.28 12.37 -3.96
CA SER A 54 -14.70 12.72 -3.99
C SER A 54 -15.10 13.40 -2.67
N SER A 55 -14.74 14.68 -2.48
CA SER A 55 -15.21 15.54 -1.38
C SER A 55 -15.18 17.01 -1.78
#